data_AF-A0A519GGF9-F1
#
_entry.id   AF-A0A519GGF9-F1
#
_cell.length_a   1.000
_cell.length_b   1.000
_cell.length_c   1.000
_cell.angle_alpha   90.00
_cell.angle_beta   90.00
_cell.angle_gamma   90.00
#
_symmetry.space_group_name_H-M   'P 1'
#
loop_
_entity.id
_entity.type
_entity.pdbx_description
1 polymer ?
#
loop_
_entity_poly.entity_id
_entity_poly.type
_entity_poly.pdbx_seq_one_letter_code
_entity_poly.pdbx_strand_id
1 'polypeptide(L)'
;MSFLTSRTLLAPLIALVLAWLPMQGAQAAVVCTATMTALNFGTVDLVDGTPTEASATLDYTCSNDATAAVNARVCFNIGDGAQSLGFFNPRNMEDSAGNDLRFQIYQSASATI
;
A
#
# COMPACT_ATOMS: atom_id res chain seq x y z
N MET A 1 57.64 -23.22 18.39
CA MET A 1 56.53 -23.75 17.56
C MET A 1 55.24 -23.90 18.38
N SER A 2 54.74 -22.84 19.03
CA SER A 2 53.51 -22.93 19.88
C SER A 2 52.48 -21.80 19.66
N PHE A 3 52.78 -20.81 18.81
CA PHE A 3 51.89 -19.66 18.59
C PHE A 3 50.94 -19.82 17.40
N LEU A 4 51.12 -20.83 16.54
CA LEU A 4 50.24 -21.07 15.38
C LEU A 4 48.99 -21.90 15.72
N THR A 5 49.03 -22.72 16.76
CA THR A 5 47.94 -23.64 17.16
C THR A 5 46.80 -22.97 17.92
N SER A 6 47.05 -21.85 18.60
CA SER A 6 45.98 -21.11 19.30
C SER A 6 45.05 -20.36 18.33
N ARG A 7 45.59 -19.86 17.21
CA ARG A 7 44.81 -19.12 16.19
C ARG A 7 43.86 -20.02 15.38
N THR A 8 44.16 -21.30 15.23
CA THR A 8 43.32 -22.24 14.45
C THR A 8 42.12 -22.78 15.24
N LEU A 9 42.20 -22.82 16.58
CA LEU A 9 41.08 -23.20 17.46
C LEU A 9 40.07 -22.07 17.68
N LEU A 10 40.48 -20.81 17.53
CA LEU A 10 39.59 -19.65 17.66
C LEU A 10 38.56 -19.54 16.53
N ALA A 11 38.95 -19.92 15.30
CA ALA A 11 38.10 -19.81 14.12
C ALA A 11 36.78 -20.62 14.19
N PRO A 12 36.77 -21.92 14.56
CA PRO A 12 35.52 -22.68 14.67
C PRO A 12 34.64 -22.20 15.82
N LEU A 13 35.25 -21.67 16.90
CA LEU A 13 34.53 -21.16 18.07
C LEU A 13 33.79 -19.85 17.73
N ILE A 14 34.43 -18.96 16.97
CA ILE A 14 33.80 -17.75 16.44
C ILE A 14 32.68 -18.10 15.46
N ALA A 15 32.86 -19.10 14.59
CA ALA A 15 31.82 -19.54 13.66
C ALA A 15 30.59 -20.13 14.37
N LEU A 16 30.80 -20.89 15.45
CA LEU A 16 29.71 -21.44 16.25
C LEU A 16 28.91 -20.34 16.97
N VAL A 17 29.61 -19.33 17.49
CA VAL A 17 28.99 -18.16 18.13
C VAL A 17 28.18 -17.37 17.09
N LEU A 18 28.74 -17.09 15.92
CA LEU A 18 28.07 -16.37 14.83
C LEU A 18 26.82 -17.11 14.32
N ALA A 19 26.85 -18.45 14.28
CA ALA A 19 25.69 -19.27 13.91
C ALA A 19 24.55 -19.22 14.94
N TRP A 20 24.83 -18.79 16.18
CA TRP A 20 23.84 -18.65 17.25
C TRP A 20 23.28 -17.22 17.38
N LEU A 21 23.81 -16.24 16.63
CA LEU A 21 23.18 -14.93 16.60
C LEU A 21 21.84 -15.02 15.87
N PRO A 22 20.75 -14.51 16.46
CA PRO A 22 19.48 -14.45 15.75
C PRO A 22 19.66 -13.60 14.49
N MET A 23 19.41 -14.20 13.33
CA MET A 23 19.26 -13.49 12.07
C MET A 23 17.99 -12.63 12.19
N GLN A 24 18.13 -11.44 12.78
CA GLN A 24 17.06 -10.45 12.76
C GLN A 24 16.96 -9.99 11.31
N GLY A 25 15.96 -10.50 10.59
CA GLY A 25 15.61 -9.97 9.27
C GLY A 25 15.38 -8.46 9.39
N ALA A 26 15.83 -7.71 8.40
CA ALA A 26 15.61 -6.26 8.36
C ALA A 26 14.11 -5.97 8.47
N GLN A 27 13.65 -5.53 9.63
CA GLN A 27 12.28 -5.06 9.79
C GLN A 27 12.19 -3.65 9.21
N ALA A 28 11.11 -3.40 8.47
CA ALA A 28 10.86 -2.07 7.95
C ALA A 28 10.63 -1.12 9.13
N ALA A 29 11.55 -0.17 9.31
CA ALA A 29 11.45 0.85 10.36
C ALA A 29 10.15 1.66 10.30
N VAL A 30 9.51 1.71 9.13
CA VAL A 30 8.24 2.40 8.92
C VAL A 30 7.20 1.43 8.38
N VAL A 31 6.06 1.36 9.06
CA VAL A 31 4.88 0.61 8.62
C VAL A 31 3.76 1.60 8.38
N CYS A 32 3.17 1.57 7.19
CA CYS A 32 2.01 2.40 6.85
C CYS A 32 0.81 1.50 6.53
N THR A 33 -0.36 1.85 7.08
CA THR A 33 -1.65 1.25 6.73
C THR A 33 -2.53 2.33 6.11
N ALA A 34 -3.39 1.92 5.18
CA ALA A 34 -4.36 2.79 4.53
C ALA A 34 -5.72 2.10 4.45
N THR A 35 -6.78 2.86 4.66
CA THR A 35 -8.18 2.42 4.61
C THR A 35 -9.01 3.46 3.88
N MET A 36 -10.05 3.04 3.19
CA MET A 36 -10.92 3.95 2.45
C MET A 36 -12.38 3.64 2.75
N THR A 37 -13.21 4.68 2.88
CA THR A 37 -14.67 4.50 2.92
C THR A 37 -15.19 4.08 1.56
N ALA A 38 -16.32 3.38 1.53
CA ALA A 38 -16.99 3.08 0.26
C ALA A 38 -17.39 4.39 -0.46
N LEU A 39 -17.11 4.47 -1.76
CA LEU A 39 -17.67 5.51 -2.63
C LEU A 39 -19.07 5.06 -3.08
N ASN A 40 -20.09 5.81 -2.71
CA ASN A 40 -21.48 5.47 -2.98
C ASN A 40 -22.21 6.65 -3.64
N PHE A 41 -22.63 6.47 -4.89
CA PHE A 41 -23.40 7.45 -5.66
C PHE A 41 -24.90 7.45 -5.31
N GLY A 42 -25.38 6.44 -4.57
CA GLY A 42 -26.80 6.26 -4.31
C GLY A 42 -27.59 5.94 -5.57
N THR A 43 -28.82 6.44 -5.66
CA THR A 43 -29.64 6.34 -6.87
C THR A 43 -29.23 7.44 -7.85
N VAL A 44 -28.81 7.03 -9.05
CA VAL A 44 -28.41 7.93 -10.13
C VAL A 44 -29.54 8.00 -11.17
N ASP A 45 -29.99 9.21 -11.51
CA ASP A 45 -30.91 9.44 -12.62
C ASP A 45 -30.10 9.90 -13.85
N LEU A 46 -30.02 9.03 -14.86
CA LEU A 46 -29.28 9.32 -16.09
C LEU A 46 -30.06 10.22 -17.07
N VAL A 47 -31.37 10.42 -16.85
CA VAL A 47 -32.24 11.19 -17.75
C VAL A 47 -32.16 12.68 -17.46
N ASP A 48 -31.96 13.06 -16.19
CA ASP A 48 -31.83 14.46 -15.76
C ASP A 48 -30.55 15.13 -16.33
N GLY A 49 -29.56 14.34 -16.75
CA GLY A 49 -28.33 14.83 -17.38
C GLY A 49 -27.34 15.52 -16.43
N THR A 50 -27.68 15.64 -15.15
CA THR A 50 -26.82 16.19 -14.12
C THR A 50 -25.87 15.10 -13.57
N PRO A 51 -24.55 15.29 -13.56
CA PRO A 51 -23.63 14.34 -12.95
C PRO A 51 -23.90 14.18 -11.44
N THR A 52 -24.06 12.94 -10.98
CA THR A 52 -24.13 12.64 -9.54
C THR A 52 -22.73 12.66 -8.93
N GLU A 53 -22.52 13.56 -7.98
CA GLU A 53 -21.26 13.64 -7.23
C GLU A 53 -21.35 12.82 -5.93
N ALA A 54 -20.25 12.15 -5.59
CA ALA A 54 -20.07 11.46 -4.33
C ALA A 54 -18.63 11.62 -3.86
N SER A 55 -18.41 11.56 -2.55
CA SER A 55 -17.08 11.64 -1.94
C SER A 55 -16.81 10.42 -1.07
N ALA A 56 -15.55 10.00 -1.05
CA ALA A 56 -15.04 8.96 -0.16
C ALA A 56 -13.76 9.46 0.50
N THR A 57 -13.50 8.99 1.72
CA THR A 57 -12.33 9.40 2.51
C THR A 57 -11.30 8.31 2.50
N LEU A 58 -10.04 8.67 2.23
CA LEU A 58 -8.87 7.81 2.38
C LEU A 58 -8.13 8.22 3.65
N ASP A 59 -8.10 7.31 4.62
CA ASP A 59 -7.34 7.46 5.86
C ASP A 59 -6.05 6.66 5.77
N TYR A 60 -4.96 7.20 6.30
CA TYR A 60 -3.69 6.49 6.39
C TYR A 60 -3.00 6.76 7.73
N THR A 61 -2.23 5.80 8.20
CA THR A 61 -1.41 5.93 9.41
C THR A 61 -0.06 5.30 9.15
N CYS A 62 1.01 5.98 9.54
CA CYS A 62 2.36 5.44 9.51
C CYS A 62 2.96 5.46 10.91
N SER A 63 3.56 4.36 11.32
CA SER A 63 4.34 4.24 12.55
C SER A 63 5.81 4.02 12.23
N ASN A 64 6.69 4.68 12.98
CA ASN A 64 8.14 4.49 12.93
C ASN A 64 8.62 3.89 14.25
N ASP A 65 9.24 2.71 14.21
CA ASP A 65 9.81 2.04 15.38
C ASP A 65 11.34 2.20 15.49
N ALA A 66 11.97 2.91 14.55
CA ALA A 66 13.38 3.24 14.63
C ALA A 66 13.67 4.26 15.74
N THR A 67 14.90 4.20 16.24
CA THR A 67 15.44 5.13 17.23
C THR A 67 15.71 6.53 16.67
N ALA A 68 15.58 6.72 15.35
CA ALA A 68 15.79 7.98 14.66
C ALA A 68 14.58 8.33 13.79
N ALA A 69 14.40 9.64 13.56
CA ALA A 69 13.42 10.12 12.60
C ALA A 69 13.83 9.70 11.18
N VAL A 70 12.87 9.18 10.43
CA VAL A 70 13.05 8.81 9.02
C VAL A 70 11.94 9.44 8.18
N ASN A 71 12.25 9.74 6.92
CA ASN A 71 11.28 10.25 5.96
C ASN A 71 10.71 9.10 5.14
N ALA A 72 9.39 9.07 5.01
CA ALA A 72 8.68 8.13 4.15
C ALA A 72 7.89 8.89 3.09
N ARG A 73 7.88 8.36 1.85
CA ARG A 73 7.02 8.83 0.77
C ARG A 73 5.90 7.81 0.58
N VAL A 74 4.66 8.24 0.77
CA VAL A 74 3.49 7.40 0.53
C VAL A 74 2.88 7.79 -0.81
N CYS A 75 2.72 6.81 -1.69
CA CYS A 75 2.10 6.98 -3.01
C CYS A 75 0.78 6.19 -3.03
N PHE A 76 -0.34 6.89 -3.08
CA PHE A 76 -1.65 6.26 -3.19
C PHE A 76 -2.03 6.09 -4.67
N ASN A 77 -2.60 4.95 -5.00
CA ASN A 77 -3.18 4.68 -6.30
C ASN A 77 -4.55 4.03 -6.11
N ILE A 78 -5.55 4.54 -6.82
CA ILE A 78 -6.85 3.89 -6.94
C ILE A 78 -6.88 3.25 -8.33
N GLY A 79 -6.90 1.92 -8.36
CA GLY A 79 -6.91 1.14 -9.59
C GLY A 79 -8.15 1.36 -10.45
N ASP A 80 -8.25 0.56 -11.50
CA ASP A 80 -9.35 0.53 -12.46
C ASP A 80 -10.66 -0.02 -11.85
N GLY A 81 -10.55 -0.96 -10.90
CA GLY A 81 -11.69 -1.61 -10.26
C GLY A 81 -12.11 -2.88 -10.98
N ALA A 82 -12.87 -3.74 -10.29
CA ALA A 82 -13.14 -5.12 -10.74
C ALA A 82 -13.81 -5.22 -12.12
N GLN A 83 -14.66 -4.26 -12.46
CA GLN A 83 -15.46 -4.28 -13.69
C GLN A 83 -14.86 -3.46 -14.83
N SER A 84 -13.66 -2.90 -14.63
CA SER A 84 -13.09 -1.95 -15.57
C SER A 84 -12.00 -2.54 -16.46
N LEU A 85 -11.66 -3.82 -16.26
CA LEU A 85 -10.83 -4.66 -17.15
C LEU A 85 -9.51 -3.98 -17.61
N GLY A 86 -8.86 -3.21 -16.73
CA GLY A 86 -7.60 -2.51 -17.00
C GLY A 86 -7.76 -1.04 -17.43
N PHE A 87 -8.97 -0.53 -17.58
CA PHE A 87 -9.26 0.86 -17.97
C PHE A 87 -9.70 1.69 -16.76
N PHE A 88 -9.03 2.80 -16.47
CA PHE A 88 -9.34 3.67 -15.31
C PHE A 88 -9.88 5.05 -15.71
N ASN A 89 -10.04 5.31 -17.01
CA ASN A 89 -10.62 6.53 -17.55
C ASN A 89 -11.43 6.22 -18.81
N PRO A 90 -12.74 5.96 -18.69
CA PRO A 90 -13.54 5.92 -17.46
C PRO A 90 -13.25 4.66 -16.61
N ARG A 91 -13.77 4.62 -15.39
CA ARG A 91 -13.99 3.37 -14.63
C ARG A 91 -15.40 2.84 -14.88
N ASN A 92 -15.58 1.53 -14.80
CA ASN A 92 -16.89 0.88 -14.89
C ASN A 92 -17.32 0.29 -13.54
N MET A 93 -18.60 0.44 -13.24
CA MET A 93 -19.31 -0.33 -12.23
C MET A 93 -20.43 -1.10 -12.90
N GLU A 94 -20.72 -2.30 -12.38
CA GLU A 94 -21.71 -3.22 -12.95
C GLU A 94 -22.71 -3.59 -11.86
N ASP A 95 -24.00 -3.67 -12.23
CA ASP A 95 -25.03 -4.22 -11.36
C ASP A 95 -25.12 -5.75 -11.47
N SER A 96 -26.00 -6.38 -10.68
CA SER A 96 -26.17 -7.83 -10.69
C SER A 96 -26.80 -8.38 -11.99
N ALA A 97 -27.33 -7.52 -12.85
CA ALA A 97 -27.92 -7.89 -14.13
C ALA A 97 -26.95 -7.70 -15.32
N GLY A 98 -25.73 -7.22 -15.07
CA GLY A 98 -24.72 -6.95 -16.10
C GLY A 98 -24.87 -5.58 -16.77
N ASN A 99 -25.58 -4.64 -16.14
CA ASN A 99 -25.67 -3.27 -16.63
C ASN A 99 -24.48 -2.46 -16.14
N ASP A 100 -23.82 -1.77 -17.08
CA ASP A 100 -22.65 -0.96 -16.81
C ASP A 100 -22.99 0.52 -16.61
N LEU A 101 -22.37 1.14 -15.61
CA LEU A 101 -22.33 2.59 -15.43
C LEU A 101 -20.88 3.06 -15.37
N ARG A 102 -20.57 4.06 -16.20
CA ARG A 102 -19.25 4.71 -16.25
C ARG A 102 -19.17 5.77 -15.16
N PHE A 103 -18.08 5.80 -14.41
CA PHE A 103 -17.80 6.81 -13.40
C PHE A 103 -16.33 7.22 -13.43
N GLN A 104 -16.00 8.30 -12.72
CA GLN A 104 -14.62 8.74 -12.50
C GLN A 104 -14.40 9.18 -11.06
N ILE A 105 -13.13 9.13 -10.64
CA ILE A 105 -12.67 9.60 -9.33
C ILE A 105 -11.63 10.67 -9.58
N TYR A 106 -11.73 11.76 -8.83
CA TYR A 106 -10.84 12.92 -8.92
C TYR A 106 -10.27 13.24 -7.54
N GLN A 107 -9.04 13.77 -7.49
CA GLN A 107 -8.34 14.06 -6.23
C GLN A 107 -8.82 15.35 -5.55
N SER A 108 -9.68 16.14 -6.20
CA SER A 108 -10.26 17.35 -5.62
C SER A 108 -11.56 17.71 -6.33
N ALA A 109 -12.31 18.66 -5.74
CA ALA A 109 -13.47 19.28 -6.38
C ALA A 109 -13.13 19.95 -7.74
N SER A 110 -11.85 20.14 -8.08
CA SER A 110 -11.41 20.68 -9.37
C SER A 110 -11.30 19.62 -10.50
N ALA A 111 -11.73 18.38 -10.26
CA ALA A 111 -11.82 17.32 -11.27
C ALA A 111 -10.50 17.00 -12.02
N THR A 112 -9.36 17.05 -11.32
CA THR A 112 -8.07 16.56 -11.83
C THR A 112 -7.91 15.05 -11.58
N ILE A 113 -7.58 14.31 -12.64
CA ILE A 113 -7.29 12.87 -12.65
C ILE A 113 -5.81 12.65 -12.33
#